data_AF-A0AAJ2A4Q7-F1
#
_entry.id   AF-A0AAJ2A4Q7-F1
#
_cell.length_a   1.000
_cell.length_b   1.000
_cell.length_c   1.000
_cell.angle_alpha   90.00
_cell.angle_beta   90.00
_cell.angle_gamma   90.00
#
_symmetry.space_group_name_H-M   'P 1'
#
loop_
_entity.id
_entity.type
_entity.pdbx_description
1 polymer ?
#
loop_
_entity_poly.entity_id
_entity_poly.type
_entity_poly.pdbx_seq_one_letter_code
_entity_poly.pdbx_strand_id
1 'polypeptide(L)'
;MNYGLIFEKVGDVNSLYPYICVYVEGEGNAFMEIGVTDEKQLALTFYANDKNVALTIEQWKEIVKRGREFLPKAIADEEASM
;
A
#
# COMPACT_ATOMS: atom_id res chain seq x y z
N MET A 1 -6.65 -10.62 13.82
CA MET A 1 -5.81 -11.69 13.26
C MET A 1 -4.49 -11.06 12.84
N ASN A 2 -3.36 -11.66 13.20
CA ASN A 2 -2.08 -11.30 12.56
C ASN A 2 -2.06 -12.00 11.19
N TYR A 3 -1.92 -11.26 10.11
CA TYR A 3 -1.85 -11.80 8.75
C TYR A 3 -0.42 -12.09 8.31
N GLY A 4 0.59 -11.86 9.16
CA GLY A 4 2.00 -11.94 8.76
C GLY A 4 2.37 -10.87 7.71
N LEU A 5 1.62 -9.78 7.68
CA LEU A 5 1.81 -8.64 6.80
C LEU A 5 1.99 -7.36 7.64
N ILE A 6 2.95 -6.55 7.25
CA ILE A 6 3.21 -5.23 7.85
C ILE A 6 2.81 -4.17 6.82
N PHE A 7 2.10 -3.14 7.28
CA PHE A 7 1.63 -2.02 6.46
C PHE A 7 2.22 -0.72 7.01
N GLU A 8 3.00 -0.03 6.21
CA GLU A 8 3.68 1.21 6.60
C GLU A 8 3.21 2.36 5.70
N LYS A 9 2.61 3.41 6.29
CA LYS A 9 2.26 4.63 5.54
C LYS A 9 3.54 5.45 5.33
N VAL A 10 3.87 5.71 4.08
CA VAL A 10 5.01 6.54 3.68
C VAL A 10 4.49 7.83 3.06
N GLY A 11 4.99 8.96 3.54
CA GLY A 11 4.82 10.25 2.90
C GLY A 11 6.08 10.59 2.12
N ASP A 12 5.96 10.84 0.83
CA ASP A 12 7.07 11.23 -0.03
C ASP A 12 6.85 12.65 -0.53
N VAL A 13 7.85 13.51 -0.32
CA VAL A 13 7.82 14.92 -0.76
C VAL A 13 7.76 15.07 -2.28
N ASN A 14 8.13 14.01 -3.02
CA ASN A 14 8.09 13.99 -4.49
C ASN A 14 6.81 13.35 -5.04
N SER A 15 5.92 12.85 -4.17
CA SER A 15 4.67 12.21 -4.57
C SER A 15 3.49 13.05 -4.13
N LEU A 16 2.48 13.19 -5.00
CA LEU A 16 1.28 13.99 -4.72
C LEU A 16 0.45 13.40 -3.56
N TYR A 17 0.39 12.06 -3.50
CA TYR A 17 -0.30 11.32 -2.46
C TYR A 17 0.71 10.49 -1.66
N PRO A 18 0.47 10.25 -0.36
CA PRO A 18 1.20 9.21 0.36
C PRO A 18 0.95 7.83 -0.27
N TYR A 19 1.66 6.82 0.19
CA TYR A 19 1.41 5.42 -0.18
C TYR A 19 1.61 4.50 1.02
N ILE A 20 1.23 3.23 0.86
CA ILE A 20 1.41 2.20 1.89
C ILE A 20 2.34 1.13 1.37
N CYS A 21 3.52 0.98 1.97
CA CYS A 21 4.38 -0.18 1.75
C CYS A 21 3.78 -1.41 2.44
N VAL A 22 3.83 -2.55 1.75
CA VAL A 22 3.41 -3.85 2.28
C VAL A 22 4.60 -4.79 2.31
N TYR A 23 4.84 -5.34 3.50
CA TYR A 23 5.93 -6.27 3.77
C TYR A 23 5.36 -7.61 4.25
N VAL A 24 6.09 -8.69 3.98
CA VAL A 24 5.91 -9.94 4.71
C VAL A 24 6.66 -9.83 6.03
N GLU A 25 6.05 -10.27 7.13
CA GLU A 25 6.67 -10.22 8.46
C GLU A 25 8.01 -10.98 8.46
N GLY A 26 9.08 -10.28 8.89
CA GLY A 26 10.44 -10.81 8.91
C GLY A 26 11.26 -10.52 7.65
N GLU A 27 10.66 -10.00 6.57
CA GLU A 27 11.38 -9.55 5.38
C GLU A 27 11.75 -8.06 5.48
N GLY A 28 12.94 -7.70 4.99
CA GLY A 28 13.47 -6.33 5.11
C GLY A 28 12.98 -5.36 4.02
N ASN A 29 12.45 -5.87 2.92
CA ASN A 29 12.01 -5.08 1.77
C ASN A 29 10.50 -5.23 1.54
N ALA A 30 9.86 -4.15 1.13
CA ALA A 30 8.47 -4.20 0.68
C ALA A 30 8.41 -5.02 -0.61
N PHE A 31 7.36 -5.81 -0.77
CA PHE A 31 7.11 -6.52 -2.03
C PHE A 31 6.08 -5.81 -2.90
N MET A 32 5.26 -4.94 -2.30
CA MET A 32 4.32 -4.10 -3.00
C MET A 32 4.05 -2.80 -2.25
N GLU A 33 3.49 -1.83 -2.95
CA GLU A 33 2.91 -0.63 -2.37
C GLU A 33 1.45 -0.46 -2.83
N ILE A 34 0.69 0.27 -2.02
CA ILE A 34 -0.67 0.72 -2.33
C ILE A 34 -0.64 2.24 -2.39
N GLY A 35 -0.82 2.78 -3.60
CA GLY A 35 -0.78 4.22 -3.87
C GLY A 35 -2.07 4.76 -4.49
N VAL A 36 -2.01 6.00 -4.94
CA VAL A 36 -3.09 6.68 -5.66
C VAL A 36 -2.53 7.24 -6.97
N THR A 37 -3.21 6.99 -8.10
CA THR A 37 -2.83 7.59 -9.39
C THR A 37 -3.31 9.04 -9.49
N ASP A 38 -2.81 9.78 -10.49
CA ASP A 38 -3.26 11.14 -10.78
C ASP A 38 -4.76 11.21 -11.10
N GLU A 39 -5.34 10.14 -11.66
CA GLU A 39 -6.78 9.99 -11.90
C GLU A 39 -7.58 9.54 -10.66
N LYS A 40 -6.98 9.62 -9.47
CA LYS A 40 -7.60 9.25 -8.18
C LYS A 40 -8.05 7.78 -8.13
N GLN A 41 -7.29 6.89 -8.76
CA GLN A 41 -7.52 5.44 -8.72
C GLN A 41 -6.56 4.74 -7.75
N LEU A 42 -6.96 3.58 -7.22
CA LEU A 42 -6.07 2.76 -6.38
C LEU A 42 -4.97 2.14 -7.25
N ALA A 43 -3.71 2.47 -6.95
CA ALA A 43 -2.54 1.88 -7.59
C ALA A 43 -1.97 0.74 -6.73
N LEU A 44 -1.67 -0.41 -7.36
CA LEU A 44 -0.95 -1.52 -6.73
C LEU A 44 0.34 -1.75 -7.51
N THR A 45 1.47 -1.34 -6.94
CA THR A 45 2.79 -1.55 -7.58
C THR A 45 3.47 -2.74 -6.92
N PHE A 46 3.95 -3.69 -7.72
CA PHE A 46 4.69 -4.86 -7.24
C PHE A 46 6.17 -4.68 -7.56
N TYR A 47 7.03 -4.85 -6.55
CA TYR A 47 8.46 -4.73 -6.72
C TYR A 47 9.09 -6.05 -7.12
N ALA A 48 10.21 -5.96 -7.85
CA ALA A 48 11.06 -7.12 -8.07
C ALA A 48 11.59 -7.61 -6.71
N ASN A 49 11.50 -8.91 -6.48
CA ASN A 49 11.95 -9.53 -5.24
C ASN A 49 12.82 -10.75 -5.55
N ASP A 50 13.72 -11.10 -4.63
CA ASP A 50 14.62 -12.25 -4.78
C ASP A 50 13.87 -13.60 -4.68
N LYS A 51 12.67 -13.57 -4.12
CA LYS A 51 11.78 -14.71 -3.91
C LYS A 51 10.37 -14.40 -4.36
N ASN A 52 9.63 -15.45 -4.74
CA ASN A 52 8.19 -15.35 -4.97
C ASN A 52 7.46 -15.05 -3.66
N VAL A 53 6.55 -14.09 -3.70
CA VAL A 53 5.63 -13.82 -2.58
C VAL A 53 4.34 -14.60 -2.80
N ALA A 54 4.06 -15.57 -1.94
CA ALA A 54 2.82 -16.32 -1.93
C ALA A 54 1.90 -15.77 -0.85
N LEU A 55 0.69 -15.36 -1.24
CA LEU A 55 -0.31 -14.83 -0.32
C LEU A 55 -1.47 -15.83 -0.16
N THR A 56 -1.98 -15.93 1.05
CA THR A 56 -3.29 -16.54 1.28
C THR A 56 -4.40 -15.62 0.78
N ILE A 57 -5.61 -16.18 0.60
CA ILE A 57 -6.78 -15.40 0.21
C ILE A 57 -7.11 -14.34 1.26
N GLU A 58 -6.89 -14.64 2.54
CA GLU A 58 -7.12 -13.73 3.65
C GLU A 58 -6.12 -12.56 3.65
N GLN A 59 -4.85 -12.83 3.37
CA GLN A 59 -3.83 -11.81 3.20
C GLN A 59 -4.16 -10.86 2.04
N TRP A 60 -4.54 -11.41 0.89
CA TRP A 60 -4.96 -10.61 -0.26
C TRP A 60 -6.20 -9.75 0.04
N LYS A 61 -7.20 -10.33 0.72
CA LYS A 61 -8.40 -9.58 1.15
C LYS A 61 -8.05 -8.43 2.09
N GLU A 62 -7.10 -8.61 3.01
CA GLU A 62 -6.67 -7.54 3.90
C GLU A 62 -5.96 -6.42 3.12
N ILE A 63 -5.09 -6.74 2.16
CA ILE A 63 -4.43 -5.75 1.28
C ILE A 63 -5.49 -4.91 0.54
N VAL A 64 -6.46 -5.56 -0.10
CA VAL A 64 -7.54 -4.87 -0.82
C VAL A 64 -8.39 -4.01 0.12
N LYS A 65 -8.70 -4.52 1.33
CA LYS A 65 -9.44 -3.77 2.34
C LYS A 65 -8.69 -2.50 2.75
N ARG A 66 -7.38 -2.59 3.03
CA ARG A 66 -6.54 -1.42 3.37
C ARG A 66 -6.51 -0.41 2.24
N GLY A 67 -6.36 -0.86 0.99
CA GLY A 67 -6.42 0.02 -0.18
C GLY A 67 -7.74 0.78 -0.29
N ARG A 68 -8.87 0.09 -0.08
CA ARG A 68 -10.21 0.72 -0.07
C ARG A 68 -10.37 1.77 1.03
N GLU A 69 -9.81 1.52 2.21
CA GLU A 69 -9.85 2.47 3.34
C GLU A 69 -8.87 3.64 3.17
N PHE A 70 -7.78 3.41 2.45
CA PHE A 70 -6.71 4.36 2.20
C PHE A 70 -7.08 5.42 1.15
N LEU A 71 -7.62 4.99 0.00
CA LEU A 71 -7.91 5.85 -1.14
C LEU A 71 -8.69 7.14 -0.79
N PRO A 72 -9.86 7.09 -0.12
CA PRO A 72 -10.62 8.30 0.19
C PRO A 72 -9.89 9.23 1.17
N LYS A 73 -9.04 8.68 2.06
CA LYS A 73 -8.27 9.48 3.01
C LYS A 73 -7.12 10.20 2.31
N ALA A 74 -6.40 9.50 1.42
CA ALA A 74 -5.31 10.10 0.65
C ALA A 74 -5.80 11.26 -0.22
N ILE A 75 -6.95 11.11 -0.88
CA ILE A 75 -7.56 12.18 -1.68
C ILE A 75 -7.95 13.38 -0.80
N ALA A 76 -8.61 13.12 0.34
CA ALA A 76 -9.02 14.20 1.25
C ALA A 76 -7.84 14.95 1.89
N ASP A 77 -6.76 14.24 2.24
CA ASP A 77 -5.54 14.82 2.81
C ASP A 77 -4.89 15.81 1.81
N GLU A 78 -4.87 15.48 0.52
CA GLU A 78 -4.35 16.36 -0.54
C GLU A 78 -5.25 17.57 -0.77
N GLU A 79 -6.56 17.36 -0.87
CA GLU A 79 -7.55 18.45 -1.03
C GLU A 79 -7.53 19.45 0.13
N ALA A 80 -7.22 19.00 1.35
CA ALA A 80 -7.09 19.86 2.53
C ALA A 80 -5.74 20.61 2.61
N SER A 81 -4.75 20.20 1.81
CA SER A 81 -3.42 20.80 1.76
C SER A 81 -3.29 21.89 0.69
N MET A 82 -4.31 22.04 -0.17
CA MET A 82 -4.48 23.13 -1.14
C MET A 82 -5.17 24.36 -0.53
#